data_AF-A0A1F9U1N1-F1
#
_entry.id   AF-A0A1F9U1N1-F1
#
_cell.length_a   1.000
_cell.length_b   1.000
_cell.length_c   1.000
_cell.angle_alpha   90.00
_cell.angle_beta   90.00
_cell.angle_gamma   90.00
#
_symmetry.space_group_name_H-M   'P 1'
#
loop_
_entity.id
_entity.type
_entity.pdbx_description
1 polymer ?
#
loop_
_entity_poly.entity_id
_entity_poly.type
_entity_poly.pdbx_seq_one_letter_code
_entity_poly.pdbx_strand_id
1 'polypeptide(L)'
;MPFKRMMFVCTNVREGGEAACGNAERGEACGFKLVEKLREEVKKRGLKGKIRVAKSGCMDLCALGPNIMVFDESGSYTIFNRVAAEDVPGLAERFVAPLETIS
;
A
#
# COMPACT_ATOMS: atom_id res chain seq x y z
N MET A 1 -11.32 -7.49 -12.33
CA MET A 1 -10.27 -7.97 -11.38
C MET A 1 -10.86 -9.02 -10.44
N PRO A 2 -10.10 -10.01 -9.93
CA PRO A 2 -10.63 -11.05 -9.04
C PRO A 2 -10.94 -10.59 -7.60
N PHE A 3 -10.56 -9.35 -7.25
CA PHE A 3 -10.79 -8.73 -5.95
C PHE A 3 -11.47 -7.38 -6.16
N LYS A 4 -12.28 -6.94 -5.18
CA LYS A 4 -12.91 -5.59 -5.21
C LYS A 4 -11.87 -4.48 -5.17
N ARG A 5 -10.74 -4.74 -4.50
CA ARG A 5 -9.56 -3.88 -4.45
C ARG A 5 -8.28 -4.71 -4.50
N MET A 6 -7.29 -4.22 -5.22
CA MET A 6 -5.94 -4.77 -5.23
C MET A 6 -4.93 -3.70 -4.83
N MET A 7 -4.21 -3.94 -3.76
CA MET A 7 -3.16 -3.07 -3.26
C MET A 7 -1.79 -3.65 -3.61
N PHE A 8 -0.97 -2.82 -4.23
CA PHE A 8 0.43 -3.08 -4.51
C PHE A 8 1.26 -2.16 -3.62
N VAL A 9 1.98 -2.75 -2.68
CA VAL A 9 2.89 -2.02 -1.78
C VAL A 9 4.29 -2.13 -2.37
N CYS A 10 4.93 -0.99 -2.63
CA CYS A 10 6.30 -0.98 -3.11
C CYS A 10 7.24 -1.53 -2.05
N THR A 11 7.94 -2.62 -2.38
CA THR A 11 8.92 -3.28 -1.50
C THR A 11 10.33 -3.23 -2.08
N ASN A 12 10.57 -2.36 -3.06
CA ASN A 12 11.86 -2.24 -3.71
C ASN A 12 12.95 -1.80 -2.72
N VAL A 13 14.10 -2.45 -2.77
CA VAL A 13 15.32 -2.12 -2.02
C VAL A 13 16.34 -1.56 -3.00
N ARG A 14 17.14 -0.58 -2.57
CA ARG A 14 18.30 -0.09 -3.31
C ARG A 14 19.51 -0.04 -2.40
N GLU A 15 20.66 -0.41 -2.95
CA GLU A 15 21.95 -0.31 -2.28
C GLU A 15 22.50 1.13 -2.35
N GLY A 16 23.55 1.43 -1.60
CA GLY A 16 24.27 2.71 -1.72
C GLY A 16 23.56 3.93 -1.11
N GLY A 17 22.53 3.73 -0.29
CA GLY A 17 21.83 4.82 0.40
C GLY A 17 20.79 5.57 -0.45
N GLU A 18 20.50 5.08 -1.66
CA GLU A 18 19.41 5.63 -2.45
C GLU A 18 18.05 5.42 -1.77
N ALA A 19 17.16 6.40 -1.89
CA ALA A 19 15.81 6.29 -1.36
C ALA A 19 15.09 5.09 -2.02
N ALA A 20 14.57 4.18 -1.20
CA ALA A 20 13.70 3.10 -1.65
C ALA A 20 12.62 2.80 -0.59
N CYS A 21 11.54 2.14 -0.99
CA CYS A 21 10.41 1.88 -0.08
C CYS A 21 10.68 0.71 0.86
N GLY A 22 11.43 -0.31 0.42
CA GLY A 22 11.79 -1.49 1.19
C GLY A 22 13.09 -1.37 1.98
N ASN A 23 13.80 -0.24 1.87
CA ASN A 23 15.03 0.04 2.61
C ASN A 23 14.76 0.13 4.12
N ALA A 24 15.65 -0.45 4.94
CA ALA A 24 15.47 -0.59 6.38
C ALA A 24 15.42 0.77 7.11
N GLU A 25 16.06 1.79 6.54
CA GLU A 25 16.08 3.19 6.98
C GLU A 25 14.68 3.82 7.04
N ARG A 26 13.69 3.21 6.35
CA ARG A 26 12.28 3.60 6.47
C ARG A 26 11.63 3.22 7.80
N GLY A 27 12.31 2.43 8.65
CA GLY A 27 11.81 2.07 9.97
C GLY A 27 10.47 1.33 9.90
N GLU A 28 9.46 1.81 10.65
CA GLU A 28 8.10 1.27 10.63
C GLU A 28 7.36 1.49 9.29
N ALA A 29 7.78 2.50 8.52
CA ALA A 29 7.25 2.78 7.20
C ALA A 29 7.90 1.90 6.11
N CYS A 30 8.81 0.99 6.45
CA CYS A 30 9.38 0.05 5.48
C CYS A 30 8.28 -0.73 4.76
N GLY A 31 8.33 -0.78 3.43
CA GLY A 31 7.31 -1.38 2.58
C GLY A 31 7.01 -2.83 2.94
N PHE A 32 8.00 -3.60 3.40
CA PHE A 32 7.78 -4.97 3.89
C PHE A 32 6.88 -5.00 5.14
N LYS A 33 7.10 -4.10 6.11
CA LYS A 33 6.27 -3.98 7.31
C LYS A 33 4.86 -3.47 6.97
N LEU A 34 4.75 -2.52 6.04
CA LEU A 34 3.45 -2.04 5.56
C LEU A 34 2.61 -3.17 4.97
N VAL A 35 3.22 -4.09 4.20
CA VAL A 35 2.52 -5.29 3.67
C VAL A 35 1.94 -6.15 4.79
N GLU A 36 2.71 -6.37 5.86
CA GLU A 36 2.28 -7.19 7.00
C GLU A 36 1.11 -6.53 7.73
N LYS A 37 1.27 -5.27 8.14
CA LYS A 37 0.22 -4.49 8.83
C LYS A 37 -1.07 -4.44 8.01
N LEU A 38 -0.98 -4.22 6.70
CA LEU A 38 -2.15 -4.20 5.81
C LEU A 38 -2.84 -5.55 5.68
N ARG A 39 -2.07 -6.65 5.62
CA ARG A 39 -2.65 -8.01 5.59
C ARG A 39 -3.34 -8.35 6.90
N GLU A 40 -2.76 -7.97 8.03
CA GLU A 40 -3.36 -8.11 9.35
C GLU A 40 -4.67 -7.34 9.45
N GLU A 41 -4.69 -6.09 8.99
CA GLU A 41 -5.90 -5.25 9.03
C GLU A 41 -7.00 -5.79 8.10
N VAL A 42 -6.65 -6.24 6.89
CA VAL A 42 -7.59 -6.94 5.98
C VAL A 42 -8.17 -8.19 6.63
N LYS A 43 -7.35 -8.97 7.34
CA LYS A 43 -7.81 -10.17 8.06
C LYS A 43 -8.73 -9.80 9.23
N LYS A 44 -8.32 -8.83 10.06
CA LYS A 44 -9.05 -8.34 11.23
C LYS A 44 -10.45 -7.84 10.87
N ARG A 45 -10.59 -7.19 9.71
CA ARG A 45 -11.87 -6.67 9.19
C ARG A 45 -12.70 -7.71 8.41
N GLY A 46 -12.26 -8.96 8.30
CA GLY A 46 -12.97 -9.99 7.55
C GLY A 46 -13.02 -9.74 6.03
N LEU A 47 -12.05 -8.99 5.50
CA LEU A 47 -11.98 -8.57 4.09
C LEU A 47 -11.12 -9.51 3.22
N LYS A 48 -10.63 -10.63 3.79
CA LYS A 48 -9.90 -11.66 3.06
C LYS A 48 -10.77 -12.19 1.92
N GLY A 49 -10.21 -12.25 0.71
CA GLY A 49 -10.93 -12.65 -0.51
C GLY A 49 -11.67 -11.50 -1.21
N LYS A 50 -11.87 -10.35 -0.55
CA LYS A 50 -12.42 -9.13 -1.15
C LYS A 50 -11.33 -8.12 -1.49
N ILE A 51 -10.32 -8.00 -0.63
CA ILE A 51 -9.16 -7.13 -0.80
C ILE A 51 -7.89 -7.97 -0.85
N ARG A 52 -7.03 -7.69 -1.84
CA ARG A 52 -5.71 -8.31 -1.98
C ARG A 52 -4.61 -7.31 -1.66
N VAL A 53 -3.71 -7.69 -0.76
CA VAL A 53 -2.46 -6.96 -0.49
C VAL A 53 -1.28 -7.73 -1.07
N ALA A 54 -0.64 -7.17 -2.09
CA ALA A 54 0.49 -7.72 -2.81
C ALA A 54 1.74 -6.83 -2.68
N LYS A 55 2.91 -7.47 -2.78
CA LYS A 55 4.18 -6.77 -2.94
C LYS A 55 4.31 -6.31 -4.40
N SER A 56 5.00 -5.21 -4.63
CA SER A 56 5.44 -4.80 -5.97
C SER A 56 6.91 -4.39 -5.98
N GLY A 57 7.45 -4.26 -7.20
CA GLY A 57 8.71 -3.59 -7.48
C GLY A 57 8.60 -2.07 -7.40
N CYS A 58 9.64 -1.40 -7.91
CA CYS A 58 9.72 0.06 -7.99
C CYS A 58 8.56 0.63 -8.82
N MET A 59 8.04 1.78 -8.39
CA MET A 59 7.02 2.56 -9.11
C MET A 59 7.60 3.91 -9.60
N ASP A 60 8.93 4.04 -9.56
CA ASP A 60 9.68 5.27 -9.88
C ASP A 60 9.33 6.52 -9.06
N LEU A 61 8.65 6.32 -7.93
CA LEU A 61 8.25 7.37 -6.99
C LEU A 61 9.02 7.31 -5.66
N CYS A 62 10.26 6.80 -5.66
CA CYS A 62 10.99 6.54 -4.41
C CYS A 62 11.24 7.81 -3.57
N ALA A 63 11.38 8.98 -4.21
CA ALA A 63 11.50 10.28 -3.53
C ALA A 63 10.25 10.65 -2.70
N LEU A 64 9.09 10.11 -3.06
CA LEU A 64 7.83 10.28 -2.34
C LEU A 64 7.44 9.05 -1.53
N GLY A 65 8.28 8.02 -1.47
CA GLY A 65 7.96 6.76 -0.80
C GLY A 65 7.82 6.88 0.72
N PRO A 66 7.23 5.87 1.38
CA PRO A 66 6.74 4.60 0.82
C PRO A 66 5.48 4.76 -0.03
N ASN A 67 5.37 3.98 -1.12
CA ASN A 67 4.28 4.09 -2.09
C ASN A 67 3.39 2.84 -2.09
N ILE A 68 2.08 3.08 -2.18
CA ILE A 68 1.05 2.04 -2.32
C ILE A 68 0.14 2.42 -3.47
N MET A 69 0.00 1.54 -4.44
CA MET A 69 -0.94 1.69 -5.56
C MET A 69 -2.16 0.82 -5.29
N VAL A 70 -3.35 1.38 -5.42
CA VAL A 70 -4.60 0.67 -5.18
C VAL A 70 -5.44 0.72 -6.45
N PHE A 71 -5.76 -0.45 -6.98
CA PHE A 71 -6.73 -0.62 -8.06
C PHE A 71 -8.11 -0.93 -7.51
N ASP A 72 -9.11 -0.39 -8.19
CA ASP A 72 -10.51 -0.60 -7.93
C ASP A 72 -11.14 -1.57 -8.94
N GLU A 73 -12.38 -1.99 -8.69
CA GLU A 73 -13.05 -2.94 -9.58
C GLU A 73 -13.40 -2.35 -10.96
N SER A 74 -13.39 -1.02 -11.10
CA SER A 74 -13.58 -0.31 -12.38
C SER A 74 -12.30 -0.27 -13.24
N GLY A 75 -11.15 -0.64 -12.66
CA GLY A 75 -9.84 -0.55 -13.32
C GLY A 75 -9.12 0.78 -13.09
N SER A 76 -9.73 1.70 -12.34
CA SER A 76 -9.11 2.95 -11.90
C SER A 76 -8.10 2.67 -10.78
N TYR A 77 -7.10 3.54 -10.66
CA TYR A 77 -6.09 3.42 -9.62
C TYR A 77 -5.84 4.73 -8.88
N THR A 78 -5.38 4.60 -7.64
CA THR A 78 -4.90 5.71 -6.81
C THR A 78 -3.54 5.32 -6.23
N ILE A 79 -2.62 6.28 -6.17
CA ILE A 79 -1.32 6.11 -5.52
C ILE A 79 -1.32 6.90 -4.22
N PHE A 80 -0.97 6.23 -3.13
CA PHE A 80 -0.69 6.83 -1.83
C PHE A 80 0.82 6.88 -1.63
N ASN A 81 1.32 8.06 -1.35
CA ASN A 81 2.74 8.34 -1.12
C ASN A 81 2.97 8.68 0.35
N ARG A 82 4.24 8.64 0.78
CA ARG A 82 4.67 8.96 2.15
C ARG A 82 3.87 8.21 3.22
N VAL A 83 3.42 7.01 2.90
CA VAL A 83 2.57 6.21 3.79
C VAL A 83 3.35 5.85 5.04
N ALA A 84 2.84 6.26 6.20
CA ALA A 84 3.34 5.89 7.51
C ALA A 84 2.64 4.63 8.04
N ALA A 85 3.19 4.00 9.07
CA ALA A 85 2.57 2.81 9.66
C ALA A 85 1.23 3.14 10.33
N GLU A 86 1.10 4.37 10.84
CA GLU A 86 -0.07 4.91 11.53
C GLU A 86 -1.22 5.19 10.56
N ASP A 87 -0.93 5.36 9.27
CA ASP A 87 -1.95 5.56 8.24
C ASP A 87 -2.70 4.25 7.91
N VAL A 88 -2.10 3.09 8.20
CA VAL A 88 -2.61 1.77 7.77
C VAL A 88 -4.07 1.52 8.18
N PRO A 89 -4.50 1.78 9.44
CA PRO A 89 -5.91 1.60 9.82
C PRO A 89 -6.87 2.49 9.01
N GLY A 90 -6.52 3.76 8.78
CA GLY A 90 -7.36 4.70 8.00
C GLY A 90 -7.35 4.42 6.50
N LEU A 91 -6.21 3.97 5.98
CA LEU A 91 -6.09 3.46 4.62
C LEU A 91 -7.03 2.27 4.40
N ALA A 92 -7.07 1.33 5.34
CA ALA A 92 -7.98 0.18 5.29
C ALA A 92 -9.47 0.57 5.18
N GLU A 93 -9.86 1.68 5.83
CA GLU A 93 -11.22 2.23 5.74
C GLU A 93 -11.51 2.87 4.39
N ARG A 94 -10.53 3.62 3.85
CA ARG A 94 -10.63 4.19 2.51
C ARG A 94 -10.73 3.14 1.41
N PHE A 95 -10.23 1.92 1.64
CA PHE A 95 -10.32 0.84 0.66
C PHE A 95 -11.70 0.20 0.54
N VAL A 96 -12.56 0.34 1.56
CA VAL A 96 -13.94 -0.17 1.52
C VAL A 96 -14.97 0.91 1.17
N ALA A 97 -14.58 2.18 1.22
CA ALA A 97 -15.42 3.30 0.83
C ALA A 97 -15.60 3.41 -0.69
N PRO A 98 -16.76 3.91 -1.18
CA PRO A 98 -16.91 4.38 -2.56
C PRO A 98 -15.88 5.48 -2.85
N LEU A 99 -15.27 5.48 -4.05
CA LEU A 99 -14.19 6.40 -4.42
C LEU A 99 -14.64 7.87 -4.60
N GLU A 100 -15.92 8.16 -4.43
CA GLU A 100 -16.52 9.49 -4.58
C GLU A 100 -16.31 10.37 -3.34
N THR A 101 -15.08 10.58 -2.88
CA THR A 101 -14.73 11.72 -2.00
C THR A 101 -13.24 11.73 -1.67
N ILE A 102 -12.38 12.17 -2.59
CA ILE A 102 -11.10 12.78 -2.20
C ILE A 102 -10.75 13.88 -3.22
N SER A 103 -11.19 15.10 -2.91
CA SER A 103 -10.63 16.37 -3.41
C SER A 103 -9.47 16.80 -2.52
#